data_AF-U6FB41-F1
#
_entry.id   AF-U6FB41-F1
#
_cell.length_a   1.000
_cell.length_b   1.000
_cell.length_c   1.000
_cell.angle_alpha   90.00
_cell.angle_beta   90.00
_cell.angle_gamma   90.00
#
_symmetry.space_group_name_H-M   'P 1'
#
loop_
_entity.id
_entity.type
_entity.pdbx_description
1 polymer ?
#
loop_
_entity_poly.entity_id
_entity_poly.type
_entity_poly.pdbx_seq_one_letter_code
_entity_poly.pdbx_strand_id
1 'polypeptide(L)'
;MKDQETQREFIKLRAEGYSYQKIADKLTISKGTCHKWEQRFNEEISNLKEEKLSELYQEYGMAKEGRINALGKTLNKIDAAIDEIDLTSIDPAKLLELKLKYQDALKKEYHPVANDNVIKLTSATVLDELGSLIERIKRGEVDDKAAGAELKALATALSAYDKTVLEDKMDKLNSALEG
;
A
#
# COMPACT_ATOMS: atom_id res chain seq x y z
N MET A 1 44.45 -6.41 -31.26
CA MET A 1 43.20 -6.32 -30.48
C MET A 1 42.12 -7.04 -31.26
N LYS A 2 41.36 -7.97 -30.66
CA LYS A 2 40.16 -8.50 -31.33
C LYS A 2 39.07 -7.41 -31.36
N ASP A 3 38.21 -7.47 -32.36
CA ASP A 3 37.15 -6.49 -32.61
C ASP A 3 36.16 -6.39 -31.45
N GLN A 4 35.65 -5.19 -31.16
CA GLN A 4 34.64 -4.93 -30.13
C GLN A 4 33.35 -5.72 -30.42
N GLU A 5 33.04 -5.96 -31.70
CA GLU A 5 31.89 -6.77 -32.11
C GLU A 5 32.02 -8.23 -31.64
N THR A 6 33.23 -8.81 -31.71
CA THR A 6 33.48 -10.18 -31.24
C THR A 6 33.32 -10.30 -29.72
N GLN A 7 33.68 -9.26 -28.96
CA GLN A 7 33.49 -9.22 -27.51
C GLN A 7 32.01 -9.15 -27.14
N ARG A 8 31.22 -8.33 -27.85
CA ARG A 8 29.76 -8.26 -27.67
C ARG A 8 29.08 -9.59 -27.98
N GLU A 9 29.45 -10.24 -29.07
CA GLU A 9 28.90 -11.55 -29.44
C GLU A 9 29.30 -12.64 -28.42
N PHE A 10 30.52 -12.58 -27.85
CA PHE A 10 30.91 -13.46 -26.74
C PHE A 10 29.99 -13.28 -25.52
N ILE A 11 29.73 -12.04 -25.09
CA ILE A 11 28.87 -11.72 -23.95
C ILE A 11 27.46 -12.29 -24.17
N LYS A 12 26.90 -12.05 -25.35
CA LYS A 12 25.58 -12.58 -25.74
C LYS A 12 25.53 -14.11 -25.67
N LEU A 13 26.47 -14.81 -26.31
CA LEU A 13 26.50 -16.28 -26.32
C LEU A 13 26.74 -16.87 -24.92
N ARG A 14 27.51 -16.19 -24.06
CA ARG A 14 27.69 -16.62 -22.68
C ARG A 14 26.46 -16.40 -21.82
N ALA A 15 25.75 -15.29 -22.01
CA ALA A 15 24.48 -15.04 -21.35
C ALA A 15 23.42 -16.07 -21.77
N GLU A 16 23.44 -16.51 -23.02
CA GLU A 16 22.60 -17.59 -23.55
C GLU A 16 23.01 -19.00 -23.07
N GLY A 17 24.12 -19.14 -22.33
CA GLY A 17 24.54 -20.40 -21.71
C GLY A 17 25.43 -21.29 -22.59
N TYR A 18 25.92 -20.82 -23.73
CA TYR A 18 26.82 -21.60 -24.59
C TYR A 18 28.15 -21.90 -23.90
N SER A 19 28.69 -23.11 -24.12
CA SER A 19 29.97 -23.54 -23.56
C SER A 19 31.16 -22.86 -24.24
N TYR A 20 32.29 -22.75 -23.54
CA TYR A 20 33.52 -22.17 -24.10
C TYR A 20 33.99 -22.86 -25.36
N GLN A 21 33.77 -24.17 -25.52
CA GLN A 21 34.10 -24.90 -26.75
C GLN A 21 33.28 -24.35 -27.92
N LYS A 22 31.95 -24.31 -27.80
CA LYS A 22 31.06 -23.83 -28.87
C LYS A 22 31.36 -22.39 -29.27
N ILE A 23 31.69 -21.54 -28.29
CA ILE A 23 32.00 -20.13 -28.54
C ILE A 23 33.40 -19.97 -29.17
N ALA A 24 34.38 -20.75 -28.71
CA ALA A 24 35.73 -20.76 -29.29
C ALA A 24 35.69 -21.11 -30.78
N ASP A 25 34.91 -22.14 -31.13
CA ASP A 25 34.73 -22.58 -32.51
C ASP A 25 33.98 -21.52 -33.34
N LYS A 26 32.89 -20.95 -32.81
CA LYS A 26 32.06 -19.95 -33.51
C LYS A 26 32.79 -18.62 -33.74
N LEU A 27 33.55 -18.13 -32.76
CA LEU A 27 34.21 -16.83 -32.82
C LEU A 27 35.68 -16.92 -33.28
N THR A 28 36.15 -18.14 -33.60
CA THR A 28 37.56 -18.41 -33.94
C THR A 28 38.51 -17.81 -32.88
N ILE A 29 38.23 -18.10 -31.60
CA ILE A 29 38.99 -17.64 -30.43
C ILE A 29 39.49 -18.84 -29.62
N SER A 30 40.55 -18.66 -28.83
CA SER A 30 41.02 -19.75 -27.96
C SER A 30 40.17 -19.86 -26.70
N LYS A 31 40.09 -21.05 -26.09
CA LYS A 31 39.46 -21.23 -24.77
C LYS A 31 40.07 -20.34 -23.68
N GLY A 32 41.38 -20.09 -23.76
CA GLY A 32 42.05 -19.15 -22.85
C GLY A 32 41.55 -17.72 -23.00
N THR A 33 41.19 -17.30 -24.22
CA THR A 33 40.52 -16.01 -24.45
C THR A 33 39.11 -16.01 -23.85
N CYS A 34 38.33 -17.08 -24.02
CA CYS A 34 37.01 -17.19 -23.38
C CYS A 34 37.10 -17.03 -21.85
N HIS A 35 38.09 -17.66 -21.21
CA HIS A 35 38.26 -17.58 -19.76
C HIS A 35 38.59 -16.15 -19.28
N LYS A 36 39.50 -15.47 -20.00
CA LYS A 36 39.84 -14.07 -19.73
C LYS A 36 38.66 -13.12 -19.96
N TRP A 37 37.85 -13.38 -20.98
CA TRP A 37 36.68 -12.57 -21.29
C TRP A 37 35.52 -12.82 -20.33
N GLU A 38 35.33 -14.04 -19.84
CA GLU A 38 34.37 -14.33 -18.77
C GLU A 38 34.68 -13.49 -17.54
N GLN A 39 35.95 -13.47 -17.09
CA GLN A 39 36.35 -12.67 -15.93
C GLN A 39 36.17 -11.18 -16.18
N ARG A 40 36.51 -10.72 -17.39
CA ARG A 40 36.44 -9.30 -17.76
C ARG A 40 35.01 -8.78 -17.90
N PHE A 41 34.10 -9.57 -18.45
CA PHE A 41 32.74 -9.18 -18.78
C PHE A 41 31.70 -9.87 -17.89
N ASN A 42 32.12 -10.34 -16.71
CA ASN A 42 31.27 -11.11 -15.80
C ASN A 42 29.98 -10.36 -15.45
N GLU A 43 30.09 -9.07 -15.13
CA GLU A 43 28.94 -8.21 -14.80
C GLU A 43 27.99 -8.07 -15.98
N GLU A 44 28.50 -7.77 -17.19
CA GLU A 44 27.68 -7.64 -18.40
C GLU A 44 26.96 -8.96 -18.76
N ILE A 45 27.65 -10.09 -18.62
CA ILE A 45 27.07 -11.43 -18.83
C ILE A 45 25.98 -11.72 -17.77
N SER A 46 26.20 -11.34 -16.51
CA SER A 46 25.23 -11.53 -15.43
C SER A 46 23.99 -10.68 -15.65
N ASN A 47 24.17 -9.39 -15.94
CA ASN A 47 23.07 -8.46 -16.20
C ASN A 47 22.21 -8.94 -17.38
N LEU A 48 22.83 -9.40 -18.46
CA LEU A 48 22.08 -9.90 -19.63
C LEU A 48 21.33 -11.21 -19.33
N LYS A 49 21.85 -12.06 -18.42
CA LYS A 49 21.13 -13.25 -17.93
C LYS A 49 19.92 -12.86 -17.09
N GLU A 50 20.08 -11.88 -16.20
CA GLU A 50 19.01 -11.39 -15.34
C GLU A 50 17.90 -10.72 -16.16
N GLU A 51 18.27 -9.90 -17.15
CA GLU A 51 17.33 -9.27 -18.08
C GLU A 51 16.49 -10.31 -18.82
N LYS A 52 17.14 -11.32 -19.42
CA LYS A 52 16.46 -12.40 -20.12
C LYS A 52 15.56 -13.23 -19.21
N LEU A 53 15.98 -13.47 -17.97
CA LEU A 53 15.16 -14.17 -16.97
C LEU A 53 13.95 -13.32 -16.56
N SER A 54 14.14 -12.01 -16.40
CA SER A 54 13.07 -11.05 -16.10
C SER A 54 12.05 -11.00 -17.24
N GLU A 55 12.50 -10.93 -18.50
CA GLU A 55 11.62 -11.00 -19.68
C GLU A 55 10.79 -12.29 -19.67
N LEU A 56 11.40 -13.43 -19.40
CA LEU A 56 10.71 -14.71 -19.31
C LEU A 56 9.68 -14.70 -18.16
N TYR A 57 10.02 -14.13 -17.01
CA TYR A 57 9.07 -13.97 -15.91
C TYR A 57 7.90 -13.05 -16.27
N GLN A 58 8.12 -12.02 -17.08
CA GLN A 58 7.03 -11.16 -17.56
C GLN A 58 6.15 -11.92 -18.57
N GLU A 59 6.74 -12.62 -19.54
CA GLU A 59 6.03 -13.39 -20.56
C GLU A 59 5.09 -14.43 -19.94
N TYR A 60 5.58 -15.19 -18.97
CA TYR A 60 4.81 -16.23 -18.29
C TYR A 60 4.04 -15.73 -17.07
N GLY A 61 3.96 -14.41 -16.87
CA GLY A 61 3.23 -13.81 -15.75
C GLY A 61 3.75 -14.21 -14.37
N MET A 62 5.00 -14.65 -14.26
CA MET A 62 5.68 -14.99 -13.01
C MET A 62 6.25 -13.76 -12.29
N ALA A 63 6.28 -12.60 -12.94
CA ALA A 63 6.48 -11.33 -12.26
C ALA A 63 5.27 -11.00 -11.37
N LYS A 64 5.49 -10.32 -10.23
CA LYS A 64 4.41 -9.96 -9.29
C LYS A 64 3.28 -9.19 -9.99
N GLU A 65 3.64 -8.24 -10.83
CA GLU A 65 2.69 -7.46 -11.64
C GLU A 65 1.90 -8.33 -12.62
N GLY A 66 2.57 -9.22 -13.36
CA GLY A 66 1.91 -10.17 -14.28
C GLY A 66 0.88 -11.05 -13.57
N ARG A 67 1.21 -11.58 -12.38
CA ARG A 67 0.26 -12.32 -11.55
C ARG A 67 -0.93 -11.48 -11.10
N ILE A 68 -0.69 -10.26 -10.62
CA ILE A 68 -1.76 -9.34 -10.17
C ILE A 68 -2.71 -9.04 -11.33
N ASN A 69 -2.17 -8.75 -12.52
CA ASN A 69 -2.97 -8.48 -13.71
C ASN A 69 -3.79 -9.70 -14.15
N ALA A 70 -3.21 -10.91 -14.11
CA ALA A 70 -3.93 -12.15 -14.43
C ALA A 70 -5.07 -12.42 -13.43
N LEU A 71 -4.80 -12.24 -12.13
CA LEU A 71 -5.81 -12.39 -11.08
C LEU A 71 -6.91 -11.34 -11.20
N GLY A 72 -6.58 -10.07 -11.41
CA GLY A 72 -7.56 -8.99 -11.63
C GLY A 72 -8.44 -9.23 -12.85
N LYS A 73 -7.86 -9.66 -13.98
CA LYS A 73 -8.64 -10.06 -15.18
C LYS A 73 -9.60 -11.20 -14.88
N THR A 74 -9.20 -12.16 -14.03
CA THR A 74 -10.05 -13.29 -13.64
C THR A 74 -11.17 -12.83 -12.71
N LEU A 75 -10.87 -11.99 -11.72
CA LEU A 75 -11.86 -11.38 -10.83
C LEU A 75 -12.92 -10.60 -11.63
N ASN A 76 -12.51 -9.74 -12.56
CA ASN A 76 -13.46 -9.00 -13.40
C ASN A 76 -14.40 -9.91 -14.21
N LYS A 77 -13.92 -11.08 -14.66
CA LYS A 77 -14.78 -12.06 -15.36
C LYS A 77 -15.77 -12.72 -14.41
N ILE A 78 -15.35 -12.99 -13.17
CA ILE A 78 -16.24 -13.52 -12.13
C ILE A 78 -17.29 -12.47 -11.76
N ASP A 79 -16.90 -11.22 -11.57
CA ASP A 79 -17.82 -10.12 -11.28
C ASP A 79 -18.86 -9.95 -12.40
N ALA A 80 -18.42 -9.93 -13.67
CA ALA A 80 -19.33 -9.86 -14.81
C ALA A 80 -20.30 -11.05 -14.87
N ALA A 81 -19.84 -12.27 -14.56
CA ALA A 81 -20.70 -13.43 -14.50
C ALA A 81 -21.70 -13.36 -13.32
N ILE A 82 -21.32 -12.76 -12.19
CA ILE A 82 -22.20 -12.51 -11.05
C ILE A 82 -23.26 -11.47 -11.39
N ASP A 83 -22.89 -10.40 -12.10
CA ASP A 83 -23.81 -9.33 -12.51
C ASP A 83 -24.92 -9.83 -13.45
N GLU A 84 -24.65 -10.89 -14.22
CA GLU A 84 -25.64 -11.55 -15.08
C GLU A 84 -26.58 -12.52 -14.32
N ILE A 85 -26.31 -12.83 -13.04
CA ILE A 85 -27.15 -13.77 -12.28
C ILE A 85 -28.51 -13.14 -11.96
N ASP A 86 -29.57 -13.84 -12.36
CA ASP A 86 -30.91 -13.53 -11.88
C ASP A 86 -31.05 -13.89 -10.40
N LEU A 87 -30.93 -12.86 -9.55
CA LEU A 87 -31.02 -12.98 -8.11
C LEU A 87 -32.39 -13.49 -7.64
N THR A 88 -33.45 -13.42 -8.46
CA THR A 88 -34.77 -13.95 -8.09
C THR A 88 -34.81 -15.48 -8.04
N SER A 89 -33.86 -16.15 -8.68
CA SER A 89 -33.69 -17.60 -8.64
C SER A 89 -32.89 -18.10 -7.44
N ILE A 90 -32.28 -17.19 -6.67
CA ILE A 90 -31.48 -17.52 -5.49
C ILE A 90 -32.41 -17.73 -4.29
N ASP A 91 -32.07 -18.70 -3.43
CA ASP A 91 -32.76 -18.93 -2.17
C ASP A 91 -32.89 -17.63 -1.34
N PRO A 92 -34.12 -17.23 -0.94
CA PRO A 92 -34.36 -16.00 -0.19
C PRO A 92 -33.54 -15.86 1.10
N ALA A 93 -33.26 -16.97 1.80
CA ALA A 93 -32.42 -16.92 3.00
C ALA A 93 -30.97 -16.52 2.65
N LYS A 94 -30.44 -17.01 1.53
CA LYS A 94 -29.12 -16.63 1.04
C LYS A 94 -29.05 -15.17 0.60
N LEU A 95 -30.10 -14.65 -0.04
CA LEU A 95 -30.17 -13.24 -0.41
C LEU A 95 -30.14 -12.32 0.82
N LEU A 96 -30.84 -12.70 1.89
CA LEU A 96 -30.84 -11.93 3.14
C LEU A 96 -29.46 -11.94 3.82
N GLU A 97 -28.77 -13.08 3.82
CA GLU A 97 -27.39 -13.20 4.33
C GLU A 97 -26.43 -12.28 3.54
N LEU A 98 -26.49 -12.33 2.21
CA LEU A 98 -25.66 -11.48 1.35
C LEU A 98 -25.96 -10.00 1.60
N LYS A 99 -27.24 -9.61 1.70
CA LYS A 99 -27.64 -8.23 2.03
C LYS A 99 -26.99 -7.75 3.32
N LEU A 100 -27.08 -8.52 4.41
CA LEU A 100 -26.49 -8.14 5.69
C LEU A 100 -24.96 -8.00 5.60
N LYS A 101 -24.30 -8.92 4.89
CA LYS A 101 -22.84 -8.92 4.70
C LYS A 101 -22.36 -7.67 3.94
N TYR A 102 -23.00 -7.32 2.83
CA TYR A 102 -22.62 -6.14 2.05
C TYR A 102 -22.99 -4.83 2.76
N GLN A 103 -24.08 -4.80 3.54
CA GLN A 103 -24.39 -3.66 4.39
C GLN A 103 -23.33 -3.43 5.48
N ASP A 104 -22.81 -4.50 6.09
CA ASP A 104 -21.71 -4.41 7.06
C ASP A 104 -20.40 -3.94 6.41
N ALA A 105 -20.08 -4.43 5.22
CA ALA A 105 -18.93 -3.97 4.45
C ALA A 105 -19.03 -2.47 4.11
N LEU A 106 -20.20 -2.00 3.61
CA LEU A 106 -20.43 -0.59 3.30
C LEU A 106 -20.30 0.32 4.52
N LYS A 107 -20.77 -0.12 5.70
CA LYS A 107 -20.59 0.64 6.95
C LYS A 107 -19.12 0.82 7.31
N LYS A 108 -18.24 -0.14 6.99
CA LYS A 108 -16.80 -0.06 7.27
C LYS A 108 -16.07 0.90 6.33
N GLU A 109 -16.56 1.08 5.10
CA GLU A 109 -16.03 2.06 4.14
C GLU A 109 -16.43 3.51 4.49
N TYR A 110 -17.39 3.70 5.41
CA TYR A 110 -17.77 5.04 5.85
C TYR A 110 -16.67 5.65 6.72
N HIS A 111 -16.00 6.67 6.17
CA HIS A 111 -15.16 7.58 6.92
C HIS A 111 -15.85 8.94 7.01
N PRO A 112 -16.05 9.50 8.23
CA PRO A 112 -16.51 10.87 8.37
C PRO A 112 -15.54 11.80 7.64
N VAL A 113 -16.04 12.65 6.76
CA VAL A 113 -15.23 13.70 6.13
C VAL A 113 -14.72 14.59 7.25
N ALA A 114 -13.41 14.58 7.48
CA ALA A 114 -12.77 15.48 8.42
C ALA A 114 -12.98 16.91 7.90
N ASN A 115 -13.74 17.71 8.63
CA ASN A 115 -13.71 19.16 8.43
C ASN A 115 -12.33 19.62 8.93
N ASP A 116 -11.43 19.98 8.01
CA ASP A 116 -10.09 20.55 8.26
C ASP A 116 -10.13 21.94 8.93
N ASN A 117 -11.18 22.24 9.69
CA ASN A 117 -11.15 23.38 10.58
C ASN A 117 -10.15 23.07 11.68
N VAL A 118 -9.05 23.81 11.73
CA VAL A 118 -8.13 23.85 12.86
C VAL A 118 -8.94 24.30 14.08
N ILE A 119 -9.48 23.34 14.84
CA ILE A 119 -10.27 23.63 16.04
C ILE A 119 -9.30 24.19 17.06
N LYS A 120 -9.41 25.50 17.33
CA LYS A 120 -8.71 26.12 18.44
C LYS A 120 -9.31 25.57 19.73
N LEU A 121 -8.58 24.71 20.42
CA LEU A 121 -9.05 24.08 21.66
C LEU A 121 -9.33 25.15 22.72
N THR A 122 -10.60 25.37 23.01
CA THR A 122 -11.13 26.25 24.05
C THR A 122 -12.24 25.53 24.82
N SER A 123 -12.61 26.01 26.01
CA SER A 123 -13.74 25.46 26.77
C SER A 123 -15.07 25.50 25.99
N ALA A 124 -15.29 26.54 25.19
CA ALA A 124 -16.48 26.66 24.33
C ALA A 124 -16.53 25.59 23.23
N THR A 125 -15.40 25.36 22.53
CA THR A 125 -15.34 24.33 21.47
C THR A 125 -15.54 22.92 22.02
N VAL A 126 -15.07 22.62 23.24
CA VAL A 126 -15.30 21.31 23.86
C VAL A 126 -16.79 21.11 24.20
N LEU A 127 -17.48 22.16 24.64
CA LEU A 127 -18.91 22.10 24.94
C LEU A 127 -19.75 21.90 23.66
N ASP A 128 -19.38 22.54 22.55
CA ASP A 128 -20.04 22.35 21.25
C ASP A 128 -19.86 20.92 20.72
N GLU A 129 -18.66 20.36 20.84
CA GLU A 129 -18.39 18.96 20.47
C GLU A 129 -19.13 17.97 21.36
N LEU A 130 -19.28 18.27 22.66
CA LEU A 130 -20.05 17.45 23.58
C LEU A 130 -21.55 17.49 23.26
N GLY A 131 -22.07 18.66 22.86
CA GLY A 131 -23.43 18.81 22.34
C GLY A 131 -23.66 18.00 21.07
N SER A 132 -22.71 18.06 20.14
CA SER A 132 -22.74 17.30 18.87
C SER A 132 -22.72 15.79 19.12
N LEU A 133 -21.87 15.32 20.05
CA LEU A 133 -21.83 13.92 20.47
C LEU A 133 -23.18 13.46 21.05
N ILE A 134 -23.81 14.26 21.91
CA ILE A 134 -25.14 13.96 22.48
C ILE A 134 -26.18 13.82 21.36
N GLU A 135 -26.15 14.67 20.34
CA GLU A 135 -27.06 14.56 19.20
C GLU A 135 -26.85 13.28 18.39
N ARG A 136 -25.60 12.91 18.11
CA ARG A 136 -25.29 11.67 17.38
C ARG A 136 -25.70 10.41 18.15
N ILE A 137 -25.52 10.41 19.48
CA ILE A 137 -26.01 9.35 20.36
C ILE A 137 -27.54 9.25 20.27
N LYS A 138 -28.25 10.38 20.35
CA LYS A 138 -29.72 10.42 20.22
C LYS A 138 -30.22 9.90 18.87
N ARG A 139 -29.43 10.08 17.81
CA ARG A 139 -29.72 9.57 16.45
C ARG A 139 -29.33 8.10 16.26
N GLY A 140 -28.67 7.48 17.24
CA GLY A 140 -28.19 6.11 17.15
C GLY A 140 -27.01 5.93 16.19
N GLU A 141 -26.33 7.02 15.83
CA GLU A 141 -25.18 7.02 14.91
C GLU A 141 -23.89 6.56 15.62
N VAL A 142 -23.88 6.55 16.95
CA VAL A 142 -22.75 6.19 17.80
C VAL A 142 -23.24 5.24 18.88
N ASP A 143 -22.58 4.08 19.03
CA ASP A 143 -22.88 3.12 20.10
C ASP A 143 -22.30 3.56 21.46
N ASP A 144 -22.81 3.00 22.56
CA ASP A 144 -22.43 3.37 23.92
C ASP A 144 -20.92 3.26 24.20
N LYS A 145 -20.23 2.32 23.53
CA LYS A 145 -18.81 2.08 23.72
C LYS A 145 -17.97 3.14 23.00
N ALA A 146 -18.36 3.50 21.78
CA ALA A 146 -17.77 4.59 21.02
C ALA A 146 -18.02 5.95 21.70
N ALA A 147 -19.25 6.17 22.18
CA ALA A 147 -19.62 7.36 22.94
C ALA A 147 -18.77 7.53 24.21
N GLY A 148 -18.55 6.45 24.96
CA GLY A 148 -17.70 6.47 26.16
C GLY A 148 -16.24 6.81 25.86
N ALA A 149 -15.69 6.29 24.76
CA ALA A 149 -14.33 6.60 24.33
C ALA A 149 -14.18 8.08 23.91
N GLU A 150 -15.16 8.61 23.15
CA GLU A 150 -15.17 10.00 22.72
C GLU A 150 -15.36 10.98 23.90
N LEU A 151 -16.27 10.70 24.84
CA LEU A 151 -16.42 11.50 26.07
C LEU A 151 -15.12 11.56 26.88
N LYS A 152 -14.41 10.43 26.99
CA LYS A 152 -13.13 10.38 27.69
C LYS A 152 -12.06 11.22 26.98
N ALA A 153 -12.03 11.19 25.65
CA ALA A 153 -11.11 12.03 24.87
C ALA A 153 -11.41 13.52 25.05
N LEU A 154 -12.68 13.92 24.99
CA LEU A 154 -13.11 15.31 25.22
C LEU A 154 -12.77 15.79 26.64
N ALA A 155 -13.03 14.96 27.66
CA ALA A 155 -12.68 15.29 29.05
C ALA A 155 -11.17 15.43 29.25
N THR A 156 -10.37 14.60 28.58
CA THR A 156 -8.89 14.68 28.60
C THR A 156 -8.41 15.97 27.94
N ALA A 157 -9.01 16.35 26.81
CA ALA A 157 -8.68 17.59 26.11
C ALA A 157 -9.04 18.84 26.94
N LEU A 158 -10.19 18.85 27.61
CA LEU A 158 -10.59 19.94 28.51
C LEU A 158 -9.62 20.07 29.69
N SER A 159 -9.27 18.95 30.32
CA SER A 159 -8.32 18.94 31.44
C SER A 159 -6.93 19.43 31.03
N ALA A 160 -6.48 19.08 29.82
CA ALA A 160 -5.22 19.59 29.27
C ALA A 160 -5.28 21.11 29.04
N TYR A 161 -6.39 21.62 28.51
CA TYR A 161 -6.60 23.07 28.34
C TYR A 161 -6.57 23.80 29.69
N ASP A 162 -7.35 23.35 30.67
CA ASP A 162 -7.40 23.98 32.00
C ASP A 162 -6.02 24.03 32.66
N LYS A 163 -5.23 22.96 32.51
CA LYS A 163 -3.85 22.92 32.99
C LYS A 163 -2.97 23.99 32.33
N THR A 164 -3.02 24.11 31.00
CA THR A 164 -2.22 25.12 30.28
C THR A 164 -2.60 26.56 30.65
N VAL A 165 -3.89 26.84 30.85
CA VAL A 165 -4.37 28.18 31.25
C VAL A 165 -3.93 28.50 32.68
N LEU A 166 -3.94 27.52 33.59
CA LEU A 166 -3.46 27.70 34.96
C LEU A 166 -1.96 27.95 35.00
N GLU A 167 -1.16 27.23 34.21
CA GLU A 167 0.29 27.44 34.09
C GLU A 167 0.59 28.86 33.59
N ASP A 168 -0.05 29.31 32.50
CA ASP A 168 0.14 30.68 31.95
C ASP A 168 -0.28 31.78 32.95
N LYS A 169 -1.36 31.58 33.71
CA LYS A 169 -1.76 32.50 34.78
C LYS A 169 -0.75 32.52 35.93
N MET A 170 -0.20 31.37 36.30
CA MET A 170 0.80 31.26 37.37
C MET A 170 2.10 31.96 36.96
N ASP A 171 2.56 31.77 35.72
CA ASP A 171 3.75 32.42 35.18
C ASP A 171 3.59 33.95 35.12
N LYS A 172 2.40 34.43 34.72
CA LYS A 172 2.06 35.86 34.73
C LYS A 172 2.01 36.43 36.15
N LEU A 173 1.45 35.69 37.11
CA LEU A 173 1.42 36.08 38.52
C LEU A 173 2.83 36.15 39.12
N ASN A 174 3.66 35.14 38.89
CA ASN A 174 5.05 35.11 39.35
C ASN A 174 5.85 36.27 38.73
N SER A 175 5.70 36.52 37.42
CA SER A 175 6.35 37.63 36.73
C SER A 175 5.92 39.01 37.26
N ALA A 176 4.67 39.14 37.72
CA ALA A 176 4.15 40.38 38.33
C ALA A 176 4.52 40.55 39.81
N LEU A 177 4.94 39.47 40.48
CA LEU A 177 5.41 39.47 41.87
C LEU A 177 6.95 39.63 41.96
N GLU A 178 7.69 39.25 40.92
CA GLU A 178 9.14 39.38 40.82
C GLU A 178 9.62 40.70 40.19
N GLY A 179 8.70 41.54 39.68
CA GLY A 179 8.96 42.91 39.20
C GLY A 179 8.45 43.97 40.17
#